data_AF-A0A517RPW0-F1
#
_entry.id   AF-A0A517RPW0-F1
#
_cell.length_a   1.000
_cell.length_b   1.000
_cell.length_c   1.000
_cell.angle_alpha   90.00
_cell.angle_beta   90.00
_cell.angle_gamma   90.00
#
_symmetry.space_group_name_H-M   'P 1'
#
loop_
_entity.id
_entity.type
_entity.pdbx_description
1 polymer ?
#
loop_
_entity_poly.entity_id
_entity_poly.type
_entity_poly.pdbx_seq_one_letter_code
_entity_poly.pdbx_strand_id
1 'polypeptide(L)'
;MKKEIKEQELEKLVAYLDGEVTDQEAIEVEQSLSTDEETRAHIDALERTWELLDKLPISKASSEFTDKTLSTIKTVQLEAQAAEEQNRSGFSLSKKSQQLLKRTAIAGGWMVGLACSIYIGFAITNQWVPDESEPLLRELSLIENLDTYSEVQSLEFLEELQQSGTFNETAQQ
;
A
#
# COMPACT_ATOMS: atom_id res chain seq x y z
N MET A 1 6.28 -57.15 -32.03
CA MET A 1 6.49 -55.74 -31.67
C MET A 1 5.16 -55.06 -31.88
N LYS A 2 4.59 -54.44 -30.84
CA LYS A 2 3.40 -53.59 -30.97
C LYS A 2 3.87 -52.30 -31.63
N LYS A 3 3.28 -51.87 -32.75
CA LYS A 3 3.58 -50.57 -33.34
C LYS A 3 2.89 -49.54 -32.46
N GLU A 4 3.66 -48.62 -31.91
CA GLU A 4 3.04 -47.47 -31.25
C GLU A 4 2.38 -46.61 -32.32
N ILE A 5 1.05 -46.57 -32.32
CA ILE A 5 0.30 -45.62 -33.14
C ILE A 5 0.60 -44.21 -32.62
N LYS A 6 0.96 -43.31 -33.53
CA LYS A 6 1.24 -41.92 -33.18
C LYS A 6 -0.06 -41.22 -32.78
N GLU A 7 0.03 -40.23 -31.90
CA GLU A 7 -1.14 -39.47 -31.43
C GLU A 7 -1.95 -38.85 -32.59
N GLN A 8 -1.27 -38.36 -33.63
CA GLN A 8 -1.89 -37.84 -34.85
C GLN A 8 -2.68 -38.89 -35.64
N GLU A 9 -2.21 -40.14 -35.65
CA GLU A 9 -2.91 -41.24 -36.32
C GLU A 9 -4.13 -41.64 -35.50
N LEU A 10 -4.04 -41.68 -34.16
CA LEU A 10 -5.19 -41.94 -33.29
C LEU A 10 -6.26 -40.85 -33.44
N GLU A 11 -5.88 -39.58 -33.45
CA GLU A 11 -6.79 -38.45 -33.66
C GLU A 11 -7.56 -38.61 -34.97
N LYS A 12 -6.86 -38.97 -36.06
CA LYS A 12 -7.48 -39.23 -37.36
C LYS A 12 -8.46 -40.40 -37.35
N LEU A 13 -8.15 -41.49 -36.63
CA LEU A 13 -9.06 -42.65 -36.50
C LEU A 13 -10.30 -42.31 -35.67
N VAL A 14 -10.16 -41.49 -34.62
CA VAL A 14 -11.30 -41.01 -33.83
C VAL A 14 -12.18 -40.08 -34.65
N ALA A 15 -11.58 -39.14 -35.38
CA ALA A 15 -12.30 -38.25 -36.30
C ALA A 15 -12.98 -39.02 -37.46
N TYR A 16 -12.42 -40.15 -37.86
CA TYR A 16 -13.07 -41.02 -38.84
C TYR A 16 -14.35 -41.67 -38.26
N LEU A 17 -14.32 -42.05 -36.99
CA LEU A 17 -15.45 -42.69 -36.31
C LEU A 17 -16.59 -41.72 -35.99
N ASP A 18 -16.31 -40.46 -35.66
CA ASP A 18 -17.34 -39.44 -35.43
C ASP A 18 -17.81 -38.75 -36.73
N GLY A 19 -17.10 -38.95 -37.84
CA GLY A 19 -17.43 -38.41 -39.16
C GLY A 19 -16.91 -37.00 -39.42
N GLU A 20 -15.99 -36.49 -38.59
CA GLU A 20 -15.40 -35.15 -38.72
C GLU A 20 -14.17 -35.09 -39.65
N VAL A 21 -13.81 -36.19 -40.33
CA VAL A 21 -12.74 -36.21 -41.35
C VAL A 21 -13.18 -35.64 -42.70
N THR A 22 -12.23 -35.08 -43.44
CA THR A 22 -12.43 -34.72 -44.85
C THR A 22 -12.49 -35.97 -45.76
N ASP A 23 -13.08 -35.85 -46.96
CA ASP A 23 -13.15 -36.94 -47.94
C ASP A 23 -11.77 -37.55 -48.26
N GLN A 24 -10.74 -36.72 -48.35
CA GLN A 24 -9.37 -37.16 -48.63
C GLN A 24 -8.79 -37.95 -47.45
N GLU A 25 -9.05 -37.51 -46.22
CA GLU A 25 -8.59 -38.19 -45.01
C GLU A 25 -9.33 -39.52 -44.80
N ALA A 26 -10.62 -39.58 -45.14
CA ALA A 26 -11.40 -40.81 -45.11
C ALA A 26 -10.82 -41.88 -46.04
N ILE A 27 -10.49 -41.51 -47.29
CA ILE A 27 -9.85 -42.42 -48.25
C ILE A 27 -8.52 -42.95 -47.71
N GLU A 28 -7.71 -42.09 -47.10
CA GLU A 28 -6.43 -42.48 -46.50
C GLU A 28 -6.61 -43.44 -45.31
N VAL A 29 -7.62 -43.19 -44.47
CA VAL A 29 -7.96 -44.10 -43.36
C VAL A 29 -8.45 -45.44 -43.89
N GLU A 30 -9.34 -45.47 -44.88
CA GLU A 30 -9.82 -46.70 -45.51
C GLU A 30 -8.69 -47.52 -46.15
N GLN A 31 -7.75 -46.84 -46.82
CA GLN A 31 -6.56 -47.49 -47.36
C GLN A 31 -5.70 -48.09 -46.24
N SER A 32 -5.50 -47.36 -45.14
CA SER A 32 -4.76 -47.87 -43.98
C SER A 32 -5.45 -49.06 -43.32
N LEU A 33 -6.79 -49.01 -43.20
CA LEU A 33 -7.63 -50.09 -42.70
C LEU A 33 -7.58 -51.34 -43.58
N SER A 34 -7.37 -51.21 -44.89
CA SER A 34 -7.23 -52.37 -45.78
C SER A 34 -5.86 -53.06 -45.65
N THR A 35 -4.82 -52.30 -45.32
CA THR A 35 -3.41 -52.75 -45.39
C THR A 35 -2.80 -53.08 -44.04
N ASP A 36 -3.23 -52.41 -42.97
CA ASP A 36 -2.65 -52.53 -41.63
C ASP A 36 -3.62 -53.21 -40.65
N GLU A 37 -3.25 -54.39 -40.17
CA GLU A 37 -4.01 -55.15 -39.17
C GLU A 37 -4.05 -54.43 -37.82
N GLU A 38 -2.99 -53.69 -37.47
CA GLU A 38 -2.94 -52.98 -36.19
C GLU A 38 -3.95 -51.83 -36.19
N THR A 39 -4.00 -51.05 -37.27
CA THR A 39 -5.01 -49.98 -37.45
C THR A 39 -6.43 -50.52 -37.33
N ARG A 40 -6.74 -51.69 -37.90
CA ARG A 40 -8.04 -52.36 -37.72
C ARG A 40 -8.33 -52.66 -36.25
N ALA A 41 -7.39 -53.30 -35.57
CA ALA A 41 -7.55 -53.63 -34.15
C ALA A 41 -7.77 -52.39 -33.26
N HIS A 42 -7.18 -51.25 -33.64
CA HIS A 42 -7.37 -49.98 -32.93
C HIS A 42 -8.76 -49.37 -33.18
N ILE A 43 -9.26 -49.38 -34.42
CA ILE A 43 -10.62 -48.94 -34.73
C ILE A 43 -11.66 -49.84 -34.03
N ASP A 44 -11.49 -51.16 -34.07
CA ASP A 44 -12.38 -52.11 -33.36
C ASP A 44 -12.43 -51.84 -31.85
N ALA A 45 -11.27 -51.51 -31.25
CA ALA A 45 -11.19 -51.17 -29.83
C ALA A 45 -11.89 -49.84 -29.50
N LEU A 46 -11.78 -48.84 -30.38
CA LEU A 46 -12.47 -47.56 -30.24
C LEU A 46 -13.99 -47.72 -30.38
N GLU A 47 -14.46 -48.43 -31.42
CA GLU A 47 -15.88 -48.74 -31.64
C GLU A 47 -16.49 -49.45 -30.43
N ARG A 48 -15.82 -50.50 -29.93
CA ARG A 48 -16.26 -51.21 -28.72
C ARG A 48 -16.32 -50.31 -27.48
N THR A 49 -15.40 -49.35 -27.37
CA THR A 49 -15.42 -48.39 -26.26
C THR A 49 -16.63 -47.47 -26.35
N TRP A 50 -16.97 -47.00 -27.56
CA TRP A 50 -18.19 -46.24 -27.81
C TRP A 50 -19.45 -47.03 -27.48
N GLU A 51 -19.52 -48.30 -27.90
CA GLU A 51 -20.64 -49.19 -27.54
C GLU A 51 -20.79 -49.37 -26.02
N LEU A 52 -19.69 -49.36 -25.26
CA LEU A 52 -19.71 -49.43 -23.80
C LEU A 52 -20.20 -48.13 -23.17
N LEU A 53 -19.87 -46.97 -23.75
CA LEU A 53 -20.39 -45.68 -23.30
C LEU A 53 -21.91 -45.62 -23.43
N ASP A 54 -22.49 -46.23 -24.47
CA ASP A 54 -23.94 -46.35 -24.64
C ASP A 54 -24.61 -47.23 -23.57
N LYS A 55 -23.85 -48.09 -22.88
CA LYS A 55 -24.36 -48.88 -21.75
C LYS A 55 -24.33 -48.12 -20.44
N LEU A 56 -23.76 -46.92 -20.39
CA LEU A 56 -23.69 -46.16 -19.15
C LEU A 56 -25.09 -45.81 -18.63
N PRO A 57 -25.33 -45.93 -17.32
CA PRO A 57 -26.61 -45.59 -16.74
C PRO A 57 -26.86 -44.09 -16.87
N ILE A 58 -27.93 -43.72 -17.57
CA ILE A 58 -28.38 -42.33 -17.64
C ILE A 58 -29.08 -42.00 -16.31
N SER A 59 -28.37 -41.32 -15.41
CA SER A 59 -28.95 -40.83 -14.16
C SER A 59 -29.94 -39.71 -14.45
N LYS A 60 -31.18 -39.84 -13.96
CA LYS A 60 -32.18 -38.77 -14.03
C LYS A 60 -31.95 -37.80 -12.89
N ALA A 61 -32.12 -36.51 -13.17
CA ALA A 61 -32.13 -35.50 -12.12
C ALA A 61 -33.22 -35.82 -11.07
N SER A 62 -32.89 -35.64 -9.80
CA SER A 62 -33.88 -35.76 -8.72
C SER A 62 -34.96 -34.68 -8.86
N SER A 63 -36.15 -34.92 -8.34
CA SER A 63 -37.25 -33.93 -8.36
C SER A 63 -36.87 -32.60 -7.71
N GLU A 64 -35.97 -32.63 -6.72
CA GLU A 64 -35.50 -31.43 -6.00
C GLU A 64 -34.38 -30.67 -6.73
N PHE A 65 -33.84 -31.20 -7.82
CA PHE A 65 -32.69 -30.60 -8.51
C PHE A 65 -32.99 -29.17 -8.97
N THR A 66 -34.17 -28.95 -9.55
CA THR A 66 -34.62 -27.63 -10.01
C THR A 66 -34.76 -26.66 -8.84
N ASP A 67 -35.39 -27.10 -7.75
CA ASP A 67 -35.61 -26.27 -6.56
C ASP A 67 -34.28 -25.85 -5.93
N LYS A 68 -33.34 -26.80 -5.79
CA LYS A 68 -31.99 -26.53 -5.28
C LYS A 68 -31.25 -25.57 -6.19
N THR A 69 -31.26 -25.79 -7.50
CA THR A 69 -30.58 -24.91 -8.47
C THR A 69 -31.13 -23.48 -8.41
N LEU A 70 -32.46 -23.34 -8.40
CA LEU A 70 -33.10 -22.03 -8.28
C LEU A 70 -32.79 -21.37 -6.92
N SER A 71 -32.74 -22.14 -5.85
CA SER A 71 -32.36 -21.62 -4.53
C SER A 71 -30.92 -21.09 -4.54
N THR A 72 -29.97 -21.85 -5.11
CA THR A 72 -28.56 -21.45 -5.20
C THR A 72 -28.37 -20.21 -6.06
N ILE A 73 -29.08 -20.10 -7.19
CA ILE A 73 -29.01 -18.90 -8.03
C ILE A 73 -29.53 -17.69 -7.26
N LYS A 74 -30.64 -17.83 -6.53
CA LYS A 74 -31.18 -16.76 -5.68
C LYS A 74 -30.21 -16.36 -4.58
N THR A 75 -29.56 -17.31 -3.90
CA THR A 75 -28.60 -16.99 -2.83
C THR A 75 -27.40 -16.23 -3.39
N VAL A 76 -26.83 -16.68 -4.53
CA VAL A 76 -25.71 -15.98 -5.17
C VAL A 76 -26.09 -14.57 -5.61
N GLN A 77 -27.30 -14.37 -6.14
CA GLN A 77 -27.79 -13.03 -6.49
C GLN A 77 -28.01 -12.14 -5.27
N LEU A 78 -28.53 -12.68 -4.17
CA LEU A 78 -28.71 -11.94 -2.92
C LEU A 78 -27.37 -11.55 -2.30
N GLU A 79 -26.38 -12.45 -2.34
CA GLU A 79 -25.02 -12.15 -1.89
C GLU A 79 -24.35 -11.06 -2.74
N ALA A 80 -24.52 -11.11 -4.07
CA ALA A 80 -24.02 -10.07 -4.96
C ALA A 80 -24.69 -8.71 -4.68
N GLN A 81 -26.01 -8.68 -4.49
CA GLN A 81 -26.74 -7.46 -4.15
C GLN A 81 -26.34 -6.92 -2.76
N ALA A 82 -26.18 -7.80 -1.77
CA ALA A 82 -25.72 -7.41 -0.43
C ALA A 82 -24.29 -6.84 -0.46
N ALA A 83 -23.40 -7.40 -1.31
CA ALA A 83 -22.06 -6.86 -1.51
C ALA A 83 -22.08 -5.47 -2.19
N GLU A 84 -22.97 -5.25 -3.16
CA GLU A 84 -23.17 -3.95 -3.79
C GLU A 84 -23.79 -2.91 -2.82
N GLU A 85 -24.78 -3.29 -2.03
CA GLU A 85 -25.39 -2.43 -1.01
C GLU A 85 -24.40 -2.08 0.10
N GLN A 86 -23.60 -3.03 0.55
CA GLN A 86 -22.54 -2.80 1.52
C GLN A 86 -21.49 -1.79 0.99
N ASN A 87 -21.17 -1.86 -0.32
CA ASN A 87 -20.26 -0.91 -0.97
C ASN A 87 -20.91 0.48 -1.22
N ARG A 88 -22.24 0.54 -1.43
CA ARG A 88 -22.99 1.81 -1.52
C ARG A 88 -23.21 2.48 -0.17
N SER A 89 -23.17 1.74 0.95
CA SER A 89 -23.13 2.31 2.29
C SER A 89 -21.74 2.92 2.58
N GLY A 90 -21.44 4.04 1.91
CA GLY A 90 -20.18 4.79 1.97
C GLY A 90 -19.82 5.39 3.34
N PHE A 91 -20.36 4.85 4.44
CA PHE A 91 -20.08 5.27 5.81
C PHE A 91 -19.82 4.11 6.78
N SER A 92 -19.70 2.86 6.32
CA SER A 92 -19.22 1.78 7.19
C SER A 92 -17.68 1.82 7.28
N LEU A 93 -17.15 2.78 8.05
CA LEU A 93 -15.78 2.68 8.54
C LEU A 93 -15.65 1.35 9.33
N SER A 94 -14.93 0.40 8.75
CA SER A 94 -14.63 -0.90 9.35
C SER A 94 -14.26 -0.73 10.83
N LYS A 95 -14.79 -1.58 11.73
CA LYS A 95 -14.53 -1.49 13.18
C LYS A 95 -13.02 -1.39 13.51
N LYS A 96 -12.14 -1.93 12.64
CA LYS A 96 -10.68 -1.77 12.73
C LYS A 96 -10.20 -0.33 12.48
N SER A 97 -10.76 0.40 11.52
CA SER A 97 -10.37 1.80 11.23
C SER A 97 -10.83 2.75 12.33
N GLN A 98 -11.99 2.52 12.94
CA GLN A 98 -12.42 3.28 14.12
C GLN A 98 -11.49 3.10 15.32
N GLN A 99 -10.95 1.89 15.52
CA GLN A 99 -10.03 1.62 16.61
C GLN A 99 -8.63 2.23 16.37
N LEU A 100 -8.18 2.27 15.11
CA LEU A 100 -6.96 2.97 14.71
C LEU A 100 -7.11 4.49 14.87
N LEU A 101 -8.23 5.08 14.43
CA LEU A 101 -8.52 6.51 14.60
C LEU A 101 -8.59 6.94 16.07
N LYS A 102 -9.16 6.11 16.95
CA LYS A 102 -9.17 6.39 18.40
C LYS A 102 -7.77 6.40 18.99
N ARG A 103 -6.89 5.48 18.57
CA ARG A 103 -5.49 5.43 19.05
C ARG A 103 -4.67 6.60 18.53
N THR A 104 -4.86 7.01 17.27
CA THR A 104 -4.17 8.18 16.71
C THR A 104 -4.69 9.49 17.29
N ALA A 105 -5.98 9.59 17.61
CA ALA A 105 -6.55 10.77 18.28
C ALA A 105 -6.00 10.94 19.71
N ILE A 106 -5.84 9.85 20.46
CA ILE A 106 -5.20 9.90 21.79
C ILE A 106 -3.74 10.35 21.66
N ALA A 107 -2.96 9.73 20.76
CA ALA A 107 -1.57 10.11 20.54
C ALA A 107 -1.41 11.57 20.06
N GLY A 108 -2.30 12.04 19.18
CA GLY A 108 -2.35 13.44 18.74
C GLY A 108 -2.67 14.40 19.88
N GLY A 109 -3.62 14.03 20.77
CA GLY A 109 -3.94 14.79 21.97
C GLY A 109 -2.75 14.96 22.92
N TRP A 110 -1.96 13.90 23.12
CA TRP A 110 -0.72 13.97 23.92
C TRP A 110 0.32 14.90 23.28
N MET A 111 0.45 14.88 21.94
CA MET A 111 1.37 15.76 21.21
C MET A 111 0.99 17.24 21.36
N VAL A 112 -0.31 17.55 21.24
CA VAL A 112 -0.83 18.91 21.46
C VAL A 112 -0.64 19.34 22.91
N GLY A 113 -0.91 18.45 23.88
CA GLY A 113 -0.69 18.73 25.29
C GLY A 113 0.77 19.07 25.62
N LEU A 114 1.72 18.30 25.07
CA LEU A 114 3.15 18.58 25.23
C LEU A 114 3.55 19.92 24.58
N ALA A 115 3.06 20.20 23.38
CA ALA A 115 3.32 21.47 22.70
C ALA A 115 2.77 22.67 23.50
N CYS A 116 1.56 22.56 24.04
CA CYS A 116 0.99 23.57 24.93
C CYS A 116 1.82 23.76 26.21
N SER A 117 2.30 22.67 26.82
CA SER A 117 3.15 22.76 28.02
C SER A 117 4.47 23.48 27.75
N ILE A 118 5.11 23.21 26.60
CA ILE A 118 6.35 23.90 26.18
C ILE A 118 6.06 25.39 25.95
N TYR A 119 4.98 25.71 25.24
CA TYR A 119 4.60 27.09 24.94
C TYR A 119 4.30 27.90 26.21
N ILE A 120 3.54 27.32 27.14
CA ILE A 120 3.23 27.96 28.43
C ILE A 120 4.52 28.18 29.25
N GLY A 121 5.42 27.20 29.29
CA GLY A 121 6.71 27.34 29.96
C GLY A 121 7.55 28.48 29.38
N PHE A 122 7.64 28.57 28.05
CA PHE A 122 8.34 29.67 27.37
C PHE A 122 7.71 31.04 27.67
N ALA A 123 6.37 31.13 27.60
CA ALA A 123 5.66 32.38 27.85
C ALA A 123 5.85 32.89 29.30
N ILE A 124 5.83 31.98 30.28
CA ILE A 124 6.07 32.33 31.69
C ILE A 124 7.51 32.80 31.88
N THR A 125 8.50 32.05 31.39
CA THR A 125 9.93 32.41 31.52
C THR A 125 10.20 33.77 30.87
N ASN A 126 9.70 34.02 29.66
CA ASN A 126 9.94 35.27 28.95
C ASN A 126 9.30 36.49 29.60
N GLN A 127 8.22 36.31 30.36
CA GLN A 127 7.49 37.44 30.96
C GLN A 127 7.85 37.68 32.44
N TRP A 128 8.43 36.69 33.11
CA TRP A 128 8.74 36.76 34.55
C TRP A 128 10.23 36.72 34.88
N VAL A 129 11.10 36.26 33.97
CA VAL A 129 12.56 36.34 34.17
C VAL A 129 12.99 37.75 33.77
N PRO A 130 13.48 38.59 34.71
CA PRO A 130 14.08 39.87 34.38
C PRO A 130 15.30 39.61 33.50
N ASP A 131 15.44 40.39 32.43
CA ASP A 131 16.55 40.25 31.49
C ASP A 131 17.88 40.61 32.16
N GLU A 132 18.59 39.60 32.68
CA GLU A 132 19.91 39.75 33.28
C GLU A 132 20.98 40.22 32.28
N SER A 133 20.65 40.38 30.99
CA SER A 133 21.58 40.92 29.99
C SER A 133 21.65 42.45 29.94
N GLU A 134 20.71 43.18 30.56
CA GLU A 134 20.79 44.64 30.69
C GLU A 134 22.05 45.13 31.44
N PRO A 135 22.46 44.56 32.60
CA PRO A 135 23.69 44.98 33.28
C PRO A 135 24.94 44.65 32.44
N LEU A 136 24.95 43.55 31.70
CA LEU A 136 26.08 43.14 30.85
C LEU A 136 26.27 44.08 29.64
N LEU A 137 25.18 44.59 29.07
CA LEU A 137 25.23 45.59 27.99
C LEU A 137 25.73 46.95 28.51
N ARG A 138 25.45 47.28 29.77
CA ARG A 138 25.93 48.51 30.42
C ARG A 138 27.43 48.46 30.74
N GLU A 139 27.94 47.27 31.03
CA GLU A 139 29.36 47.03 31.30
C GLU A 139 30.19 46.84 30.02
N LEU A 140 29.56 46.60 28.87
CA LEU A 140 30.27 46.46 27.59
C LEU A 140 31.05 47.72 27.20
N SER A 141 30.46 48.91 27.36
CA SER A 141 31.12 50.18 27.05
C SER A 141 32.31 50.48 27.97
N LEU A 142 32.29 49.94 29.19
CA LEU A 142 33.37 50.02 30.16
C LEU A 142 34.53 49.07 29.79
N ILE A 143 34.20 47.87 29.32
CA ILE A 143 35.18 46.86 28.88
C ILE A 143 35.82 47.24 27.55
N GLU A 144 35.07 47.81 26.60
CA GLU A 144 35.57 48.22 25.29
C GLU A 144 36.61 49.35 25.39
N ASN A 145 36.45 50.27 26.34
CA ASN A 145 37.36 51.40 26.53
C ASN A 145 38.30 51.22 27.74
N LEU A 146 38.46 49.98 28.23
CA LEU A 146 39.22 49.69 29.44
C LEU A 146 40.69 50.15 29.30
N ASP A 147 41.29 49.96 28.12
CA ASP A 147 42.66 50.44 27.85
C ASP A 147 42.78 51.96 28.04
N THR A 148 41.83 52.74 27.50
CA THR A 148 41.80 54.21 27.65
C THR A 148 41.63 54.65 29.10
N TYR A 149 40.79 53.94 29.87
CA TYR A 149 40.60 54.25 31.29
C TYR A 149 41.78 53.78 32.16
N SER A 150 42.52 52.75 31.74
CA SER A 150 43.69 52.24 32.47
C SER A 150 44.95 53.09 32.30
N GLU A 151 45.03 53.88 31.22
CA GLU A 151 46.17 54.77 30.95
C GLU A 151 46.18 55.99 31.88
N VAL A 152 45.02 56.28 32.49
CA VAL A 152 44.89 57.29 33.53
C VAL A 152 45.37 56.72 34.85
N GLN A 153 46.61 57.05 35.23
CA GLN A 153 47.33 56.42 36.35
C GLN A 153 46.63 56.56 37.72
N SER A 154 45.85 57.61 37.96
CA SER A 154 45.13 57.76 39.23
C SER A 154 43.91 58.69 39.13
N LEU A 155 42.98 58.51 40.06
CA LEU A 155 41.78 59.34 40.19
C LEU A 155 42.13 60.76 40.67
N GLU A 156 43.19 60.90 41.48
CA GLU A 156 43.75 62.18 41.93
C GLU A 156 44.29 63.01 40.75
N PHE A 157 44.88 62.35 39.72
CA PHE A 157 45.32 63.02 38.51
C PHE A 157 44.16 63.62 37.71
N LEU A 158 43.01 62.94 37.62
CA LEU A 158 41.82 63.48 36.94
C LEU A 158 41.21 64.65 37.69
N GLU A 159 41.22 64.60 39.02
CA GLU A 159 40.71 65.68 39.87
C GLU A 159 41.59 66.93 39.77
N GLU A 160 42.92 66.75 39.76
CA GLU A 160 43.89 67.81 39.54
C GLU A 160 43.82 68.39 38.11
N LEU A 161 43.62 67.53 37.10
CA LEU A 161 43.41 67.92 35.70
C LEU A 161 42.11 68.74 35.53
N GLN A 162 41.03 68.34 36.18
CA GLN A 162 39.76 69.07 36.19
C GLN A 162 39.89 70.43 36.90
N GLN A 163 40.59 70.49 38.03
CA GLN A 163 40.87 71.74 38.73
C GLN A 163 41.81 72.67 37.95
N SER A 164 42.74 72.12 37.16
CA SER A 164 43.68 72.90 36.34
C SER A 164 43.02 73.67 35.19
N GLY A 165 41.74 73.38 34.88
CA GLY A 165 40.96 74.11 33.88
C GLY A 165 41.47 74.02 32.44
N THR A 166 42.43 73.13 32.16
CA THR A 166 43.14 72.99 30.88
C THR A 166 42.25 72.63 29.69
N PHE A 167 41.03 72.14 29.93
CA PHE A 167 40.05 71.80 28.89
C PHE A 167 38.91 72.81 28.73
N ASN A 168 38.94 73.95 29.43
CA ASN A 168 37.90 74.99 29.29
C ASN A 168 38.06 75.86 28.02
N GLU A 169 38.99 75.55 27.12
CA GLU A 169 39.19 76.29 25.87
C GLU A 169 38.68 75.50 24.66
N THR A 170 37.37 75.25 24.61
CA THR A 170 36.62 75.01 23.36
C THR A 170 35.13 75.28 23.58
N ALA A 171 34.84 76.50 24.00
CA ALA A 171 33.49 77.05 23.94
C ALA A 171 33.54 78.46 23.35
N GLN A 172 34.11 78.62 22.15
CA GLN A 172 33.78 79.68 21.19
C GLN A 172 34.59 79.53 19.88
N GLN A 173 33.97 78.89 18.89
CA GLN A 173 33.90 79.19 17.44
C GLN A 173 33.90 77.92 16.59
#